data_AF-R7ZPI8-F1
#
_entry.id   AF-R7ZPI8-F1
#
_cell.length_a   1.000
_cell.length_b   1.000
_cell.length_c   1.000
_cell.angle_alpha   90.00
_cell.angle_beta   90.00
_cell.angle_gamma   90.00
#
_symmetry.space_group_name_H-M   'P 1'
#
loop_
_entity.id
_entity.type
_entity.pdbx_description
1 polymer ?
#
loop_
_entity_poly.entity_id
_entity_poly.type
_entity_poly.pdbx_seq_one_letter_code
_entity_poly.pdbx_strand_id
1 'polypeptide(L)' 'MFLVILTVAGVLVNGFLLGRPWSTVLIMCVAFAKYLLVAFYFMELRKAHNSWKFVTVVLGGLIVLVVILVVAGG' A
#
# COMPACT_ATOMS: atom_id res chain seq x y z
N MET A 1 -15.81 4.08 4.44
CA MET A 1 -15.60 5.43 3.86
C MET A 1 -14.12 5.80 3.69
N PHE A 2 -13.25 5.56 4.67
CA PHE A 2 -11.82 5.94 4.58
C PHE A 2 -11.06 5.36 3.36
N LEU A 3 -11.34 4.11 2.97
CA LEU A 3 -10.75 3.48 1.77
C LEU A 3 -11.16 4.16 0.45
N VAL A 4 -12.37 4.71 0.41
CA VAL A 4 -12.87 5.45 -0.76
C VAL A 4 -12.08 6.75 -0.91
N ILE A 5 -11.83 7.45 0.19
CA ILE A 5 -11.01 8.67 0.22
C ILE A 5 -9.58 8.37 -0.26
N LEU A 6 -8.93 7.32 0.25
CA LEU A 6 -7.60 6.90 -0.24
C LEU A 6 -7.63 6.48 -1.71
N THR A 7 -8.76 6.01 -2.22
CA THR A 7 -8.91 5.63 -3.63
C THR A 7 -9.02 6.83 -4.53
N VAL A 8 -9.83 7.82 -4.16
CA VAL A 8 -9.90 9.10 -4.86
C VAL A 8 -8.55 9.81 -4.82
N ALA A 9 -7.87 9.82 -3.67
CA ALA A 9 -6.53 10.39 -3.53
C ALA A 9 -5.50 9.69 -4.44
N GLY A 10 -5.52 8.35 -4.52
CA GLY A 10 -4.63 7.60 -5.39
C GLY A 10 -4.84 7.91 -6.88
N VAL A 11 -6.11 8.08 -7.31
CA VAL A 11 -6.45 8.47 -8.69
C VAL A 11 -5.97 9.90 -8.99
N LEU A 12 -6.16 10.84 -8.06
CA LEU A 12 -5.66 12.22 -8.20
C LEU A 12 -4.13 12.27 -8.29
N VAL A 13 -3.44 11.52 -7.42
CA VAL A 13 -1.97 11.41 -7.42
C VAL A 13 -1.48 10.82 -8.74
N ASN A 14 -2.13 9.78 -9.27
CA ASN A 14 -1.78 9.22 -10.57
C ASN A 14 -2.00 10.24 -11.71
N GLY A 15 -3.16 10.91 -11.73
CA GLY A 15 -3.47 11.91 -12.76
C GLY A 15 -2.51 13.10 -12.81
N PHE A 16 -1.98 13.53 -11.66
CA PHE A 16 -1.01 14.62 -11.58
C PHE A 16 0.45 14.21 -11.83
N LEU A 17 0.80 12.93 -11.63
CA LEU A 17 2.18 12.45 -11.68
C LEU A 17 2.51 11.58 -12.90
N LEU A 18 1.57 11.42 -13.83
CA LEU A 18 1.74 10.72 -15.09
C LEU A 18 3.08 11.11 -15.76
N GLY A 19 3.93 10.11 -15.99
CA GLY A 19 5.21 10.26 -16.68
C GLY A 19 6.44 10.49 -15.79
N ARG A 20 6.29 10.64 -14.47
CA ARG A 20 7.44 10.71 -13.55
C ARG A 20 7.80 9.33 -13.00
N PRO A 21 9.09 8.95 -12.93
CA PRO A 21 9.51 7.63 -12.42
C PRO A 21 9.13 7.41 -10.94
N TRP A 22 8.97 8.48 -10.17
CA TRP A 22 8.57 8.40 -8.76
C TRP A 22 7.06 8.22 -8.53
N SER A 23 6.24 8.33 -9.58
CA SER A 23 4.79 8.16 -9.49
C SER A 23 4.43 6.75 -9.02
N THR A 24 5.11 5.72 -9.54
CA THR A 24 4.90 4.32 -9.13
C THR A 24 5.18 4.10 -7.66
N VAL A 25 6.28 4.65 -7.14
CA VAL A 25 6.64 4.54 -5.72
C VAL A 25 5.55 5.15 -4.84
N LEU A 26 5.06 6.33 -5.20
CA LEU A 26 3.99 7.03 -4.49
C LEU A 26 2.67 6.24 -4.50
N ILE A 27 2.30 5.68 -5.65
CA ILE A 27 1.10 4.85 -5.80
C ILE A 27 1.21 3.59 -4.93
N MET A 28 2.38 2.94 -4.93
CA MET A 28 2.63 1.75 -4.12
C MET A 28 2.59 2.04 -2.62
N CYS A 29 3.12 3.18 -2.17
CA CYS A 29 2.99 3.62 -0.78
C CYS A 29 1.52 3.83 -0.37
N VAL A 30 0.72 4.46 -1.24
CA VAL A 30 -0.72 4.66 -0.99
C VAL A 30 -1.47 3.32 -0.97
N ALA A 31 -1.12 2.39 -1.87
CA ALA A 31 -1.68 1.04 -1.89
C ALA A 31 -1.33 0.24 -0.63
N PHE A 32 -0.10 0.34 -0.14
CA PHE A 32 0.34 -0.29 1.10
C PHE A 32 -0.42 0.25 2.32
N ALA A 33 -0.62 1.58 2.38
CA ALA A 33 -1.41 2.20 3.43
C ALA A 33 -2.86 1.70 3.43
N LYS A 34 -3.48 1.53 2.25
CA LYS A 34 -4.82 0.91 2.14
C LYS A 34 -4.82 -0.52 2.66
N TYR A 35 -3.85 -1.33 2.25
CA TYR A 35 -3.71 -2.71 2.70
C TYR A 35 -3.60 -2.81 4.22
N LEU A 36 -2.73 -2.02 4.84
CA LEU A 36 -2.60 -1.98 6.29
C LEU A 36 -3.90 -1.55 6.96
N LEU A 37 -4.60 -0.58 6.40
CA LEU A 37 -5.87 -0.12 6.95
C LEU A 37 -6.95 -1.21 6.86
N VAL A 38 -6.99 -1.96 5.76
CA VAL A 38 -7.87 -3.15 5.63
C VAL A 38 -7.51 -4.20 6.67
N ALA A 39 -6.23 -4.55 6.77
CA ALA A 39 -5.75 -5.56 7.71
C ALA A 39 -6.08 -5.17 9.17
N PHE A 40 -5.72 -3.96 9.59
CA PHE A 40 -5.91 -3.55 10.98
C PHE A 40 -7.36 -3.19 11.34
N TYR A 41 -8.12 -2.58 10.43
CA TYR A 41 -9.46 -2.07 10.72
C TYR A 41 -10.57 -3.07 10.39
N PHE A 42 -10.47 -3.79 9.27
CA PHE A 42 -11.53 -4.69 8.80
C PHE A 42 -11.31 -6.15 9.21
N MET A 43 -10.05 -6.60 9.26
CA MET A 43 -9.73 -7.97 9.71
C MET A 43 -9.45 -8.07 11.21
N GLU A 44 -9.73 -7.01 11.98
CA GLU A 44 -9.44 -6.91 13.41
C GLU A 44 -8.03 -7.38 13.81
N LEU A 45 -7.02 -7.25 12.92
CA LEU A 45 -5.66 -7.69 13.25
C LEU A 45 -5.11 -7.03 14.50
N ARG A 46 -5.66 -5.89 14.92
CA ARG A 46 -5.34 -5.23 16.19
C ARG A 46 -5.56 -6.15 17.41
N LYS A 47 -6.56 -7.05 17.38
CA LYS A 47 -6.84 -8.05 18.42
C LYS A 47 -6.08 -9.38 18.21
N ALA A 48 -5.53 -9.61 17.03
CA ALA A 48 -4.78 -10.82 16.72
C ALA A 48 -3.41 -10.86 17.44
N HIS A 49 -2.86 -12.06 17.57
CA HIS A 49 -1.54 -12.29 18.16
C HIS A 49 -0.46 -11.45 17.45
N ASN A 50 0.53 -10.96 18.20
CA ASN A 50 1.58 -10.10 17.63
C ASN A 50 2.32 -10.75 16.45
N SER A 51 2.44 -12.08 16.44
CA SER A 51 3.03 -12.84 15.33
C SER A 51 2.29 -12.61 14.01
N TRP A 52 0.95 -12.60 14.02
CA TRP A 52 0.15 -12.35 12.82
C TRP A 52 0.29 -10.92 12.33
N LYS A 53 0.28 -9.94 13.25
CA LYS A 53 0.52 -8.53 12.89
C LYS A 53 1.87 -8.35 12.20
N PHE A 54 2.92 -8.96 12.75
CA PHE A 54 4.25 -8.89 12.18
C PHE A 54 4.30 -9.51 10.77
N VAL A 55 3.78 -10.72 10.61
CA VAL A 55 3.75 -11.42 9.32
C VAL A 55 3.00 -10.61 8.27
N THR A 56 1.84 -10.04 8.60
CA THR A 56 1.03 -9.25 7.66
C THR A 56 1.71 -7.97 7.21
N VAL A 57 2.39 -7.26 8.12
CA VAL A 57 3.17 -6.06 7.81
C VAL A 57 4.39 -6.41 6.95
N VAL A 58 5.12 -7.46 7.31
CA VAL A 58 6.32 -7.90 6.59
C VAL A 58 5.97 -8.38 5.18
N LEU A 59 4.94 -9.22 5.03
CA LEU A 59 4.49 -9.68 3.71
C LEU A 59 4.03 -8.53 2.82
N GLY A 60 3.21 -7.62 3.37
CA GLY A 60 2.75 -6.46 2.59
C GLY A 60 3.92 -5.56 2.17
N GLY A 61 4.89 -5.33 3.08
CA GLY A 61 6.09 -4.56 2.78
C GLY A 61 6.99 -5.23 1.74
N LEU A 62 7.16 -6.55 1.83
CA LEU A 62 7.92 -7.35 0.86
C LEU A 62 7.32 -7.24 -0.54
N ILE A 63 5.99 -7.36 -0.67
CA ILE A 63 5.29 -7.24 -1.96
C ILE A 63 5.54 -5.87 -2.57
N VAL A 64 5.40 -4.80 -1.79
CA VAL A 64 5.66 -3.42 -2.24
C VAL A 64 7.10 -3.29 -2.74
N LEU A 65 8.06 -3.82 -1.98
CA LEU A 65 9.48 -3.76 -2.33
C LEU A 65 9.76 -4.53 -3.62
N VAL A 66 9.23 -5.74 -3.79
CA VAL A 66 9.34 -6.54 -5.02
C VAL A 66 8.77 -5.77 -6.21
N VAL A 67 7.58 -5.18 -6.07
CA VAL A 67 6.96 -4.44 -7.18
C VAL A 67 7.77 -3.21 -7.54
N ILE A 68 8.30 -2.47 -6.56
CA ILE A 68 9.17 -1.33 -6.82
C ILE A 68 10.44 -1.78 -7.55
N LEU A 69 11.10 -2.86 -7.13
CA LEU A 69 12.30 -3.37 -7.79
C LEU A 69 12.02 -3.80 -9.24
N VAL A 70 10.91 -4.51 -9.46
CA VAL A 70 10.51 -4.97 -10.80
C VAL A 70 10.22 -3.78 -11.71
N VAL A 71 9.52 -2.75 -11.22
CA VAL A 71 9.19 -1.57 -12.03
C VAL A 71 10.38 -0.61 -12.18
N ALA A 72 11.28 -0.54 -11.20
CA ALA A 72 12.47 0.33 -11.27
C ALA A 72 13.62 -0.28 -12.09
N GLY A 73 13.65 -1.61 -12.25
CA GLY A 73 14.67 -2.33 -13.03
C GLY A 73 14.26 -2.66 -14.47
N GLY A 74 13.03 -2.32 -14.89
CA GLY A 74 12.48 -2.56 -16.22
C GLY A 74 12.54 -1.36 -17.15
#